data_AF-A0A530BPS4-F1
#
_entry.id   AF-A0A530BPS4-F1
#
_cell.length_a   1.000
_cell.length_b   1.000
_cell.length_c   1.000
_cell.angle_alpha   90.00
_cell.angle_beta   90.00
_cell.angle_gamma   90.00
#
_symmetry.space_group_name_H-M   'P 1'
#
loop_
_entity.id
_entity.type
_entity.pdbx_description
1 polymer ?
#
loop_
_entity_poly.entity_id
_entity_poly.type
_entity_poly.pdbx_seq_one_letter_code
_entity_poly.pdbx_strand_id
1 'polypeptide(L)'
;EFDGPLAVVCGAWHVPALQAAHTQKSDQALLKGMARRKTMMTFAPWTGPRLALGYGYGAGVVAPGWCKHLWQTRAQGDSSILWLARIASVLRAKGHMISTASLIEAERLARALAAIRERPKPGFEELRDASIAGLFNGEALLWKMVEAELLLGADVGEIPPDTPLAPLIDDLQRNQKTARLKPEALERELSIDLRSESGLFRSTLLHRLNVLGVNWGKLTDTGRSRGTFRERWMLAWQPEYAVQLVENLVYGPTIEKAANGRLVQMIAAAATLDTLAALVQGAITAALSEASAAGLVALEEKAAHSSECLELLASVPPLADIIRYGEARKTETERLAGLLERLIVEGSIALPYA
;
A
#
# COMPACT_ATOMS: atom_id res chain seq x y z
N GLU A 1 -35.01 -13.12 -7.12
CA GLU A 1 -35.85 -11.99 -6.69
C GLU A 1 -36.13 -12.14 -5.20
N PHE A 2 -36.31 -11.03 -4.48
CA PHE A 2 -36.58 -11.03 -3.04
C PHE A 2 -37.96 -10.39 -2.83
N ASP A 3 -38.92 -11.16 -2.33
CA ASP A 3 -40.33 -10.75 -2.17
C ASP A 3 -40.66 -10.16 -0.79
N GLY A 4 -39.64 -9.86 0.03
CA GLY A 4 -39.81 -9.30 1.37
C GLY A 4 -39.75 -7.76 1.40
N PRO A 5 -40.18 -7.14 2.52
CA PRO A 5 -40.00 -5.71 2.72
C PRO A 5 -38.51 -5.34 2.66
N LEU A 6 -38.17 -4.35 1.82
CA LEU A 6 -36.82 -3.80 1.72
C LEU A 6 -36.65 -2.60 2.65
N ALA A 7 -35.64 -2.67 3.51
CA ALA A 7 -35.14 -1.51 4.25
C ALA A 7 -33.88 -0.97 3.57
N VAL A 8 -33.89 0.31 3.20
CA VAL A 8 -32.73 0.98 2.58
C VAL A 8 -32.03 1.84 3.64
N VAL A 9 -30.76 1.52 3.92
CA VAL A 9 -29.90 2.34 4.78
C VAL A 9 -29.01 3.19 3.88
N CYS A 10 -29.19 4.51 3.92
CA CYS A 10 -28.43 5.45 3.09
C CYS A 10 -28.10 6.71 3.89
N GLY A 11 -27.07 7.45 3.44
CA GLY A 11 -26.79 8.78 3.98
C GLY A 11 -27.93 9.75 3.64
N ALA A 12 -28.20 10.72 4.54
CA ALA A 12 -29.31 11.68 4.41
C ALA A 12 -29.34 12.39 3.05
N TRP A 13 -28.17 12.66 2.46
CA TRP A 13 -28.02 13.27 1.13
C TRP A 13 -28.66 12.46 -0.01
N HIS A 14 -28.73 11.14 0.13
CA HIS A 14 -29.28 10.25 -0.90
C HIS A 14 -30.80 10.05 -0.78
N VAL A 15 -31.39 10.40 0.37
CA VAL A 15 -32.81 10.17 0.66
C VAL A 15 -33.74 10.84 -0.38
N PRO A 16 -33.54 12.11 -0.79
CA PRO A 16 -34.44 12.73 -1.77
C PRO A 16 -34.45 12.00 -3.11
N ALA A 17 -33.29 11.49 -3.56
CA ALA A 17 -33.18 10.75 -4.80
C ALA A 17 -33.88 9.39 -4.72
N LEU A 18 -33.84 8.72 -3.57
CA LEU A 18 -34.54 7.45 -3.33
C LEU A 18 -36.06 7.64 -3.17
N GLN A 19 -36.49 8.80 -2.70
CA GLN A 19 -37.92 9.15 -2.57
C GLN A 19 -38.53 9.63 -3.89
N ALA A 20 -37.71 10.13 -4.82
CA ALA A 20 -38.17 10.59 -6.11
C ALA A 20 -38.71 9.43 -6.96
N ALA A 21 -39.93 9.55 -7.44
CA ALA A 21 -40.53 8.58 -8.34
C ALA A 21 -40.02 8.81 -9.77
N HIS A 22 -39.18 7.90 -10.26
CA HIS A 22 -38.72 7.86 -11.64
C HIS A 22 -39.40 6.72 -12.40
N THR A 23 -39.87 6.99 -13.62
CA THR A 23 -40.47 5.96 -14.46
C THR A 23 -39.40 5.31 -15.33
N GLN A 24 -39.52 4.02 -15.59
CA GLN A 24 -38.62 3.33 -16.53
C GLN A 24 -38.59 4.03 -17.92
N LYS A 25 -39.71 4.63 -18.35
CA LYS A 25 -39.82 5.37 -19.61
C LYS A 25 -38.95 6.64 -19.63
N SER A 26 -38.88 7.39 -18.54
CA SER A 26 -38.03 8.60 -18.47
C SER A 26 -36.55 8.23 -18.56
N ASP A 27 -36.14 7.15 -17.90
CA ASP A 27 -34.76 6.69 -17.92
C ASP A 27 -34.36 6.20 -19.32
N GLN A 28 -35.23 5.42 -19.97
CA GLN A 28 -35.01 4.99 -21.36
C GLN A 28 -34.89 6.17 -22.33
N ALA A 29 -35.65 7.24 -22.12
CA ALA A 29 -35.56 8.45 -22.93
C ALA A 29 -34.21 9.17 -22.75
N LEU A 30 -33.71 9.27 -21.51
CA LEU A 30 -32.39 9.82 -21.20
C LEU A 30 -31.25 9.00 -21.80
N LEU A 31 -31.38 7.67 -21.82
CA LEU A 31 -30.36 6.76 -22.36
C LEU A 31 -30.37 6.64 -23.89
N LYS A 32 -31.40 7.17 -24.55
CA LYS A 32 -31.60 7.01 -25.99
C LYS A 32 -30.47 7.68 -26.78
N GLY A 33 -29.87 6.93 -27.70
CA GLY A 33 -28.80 7.43 -28.57
C GLY A 33 -27.38 7.31 -28.00
N MET A 34 -27.23 6.87 -26.74
CA MET A 34 -25.90 6.60 -26.17
C MET A 34 -25.30 5.29 -26.68
N ALA A 35 -24.02 5.31 -27.04
CA ALA A 35 -23.29 4.11 -27.45
C ALA A 35 -23.11 3.16 -26.28
N ARG A 36 -23.51 1.89 -26.45
CA ARG A 36 -23.28 0.85 -25.45
C ARG A 36 -21.79 0.51 -25.39
N ARG A 37 -21.23 0.48 -24.18
CA ARG A 37 -19.85 0.04 -23.92
C ARG A 37 -19.89 -1.14 -22.96
N LYS A 38 -19.04 -2.13 -23.21
CA LYS A 38 -18.84 -3.23 -22.27
C LYS A 38 -18.05 -2.69 -21.08
N THR A 39 -18.67 -2.65 -19.91
CA THR A 39 -18.05 -2.16 -18.67
C THR A 39 -17.86 -3.31 -17.70
N MET A 40 -16.78 -3.29 -16.94
CA MET A 40 -16.56 -4.17 -15.80
C MET A 40 -16.49 -3.30 -14.54
N MET A 41 -17.13 -3.74 -13.47
CA MET A 41 -17.11 -3.08 -12.17
C MET A 41 -16.48 -4.02 -11.16
N THR A 42 -15.63 -3.46 -10.30
CA THR A 42 -15.00 -4.18 -9.19
C THR A 42 -14.97 -3.29 -7.96
N PHE A 43 -14.71 -3.87 -6.79
CA PHE A 43 -14.62 -3.13 -5.54
C PHE A 43 -13.16 -2.79 -5.21
N ALA A 44 -12.93 -1.63 -4.59
CA ALA A 44 -11.68 -1.32 -3.93
C ALA A 44 -11.84 -1.64 -2.43
N PRO A 45 -11.03 -2.53 -1.84
CA PRO A 45 -11.20 -2.91 -0.45
C PRO A 45 -10.70 -1.77 0.45
N TRP A 46 -11.60 -1.24 1.27
CA TRP A 46 -11.25 -0.19 2.22
C TRP A 46 -10.51 -0.73 3.43
N THR A 47 -9.72 0.13 4.07
CA THR A 47 -8.99 -0.19 5.29
C THR A 47 -9.69 0.37 6.52
N GLY A 48 -9.44 -0.26 7.68
CA GLY A 48 -9.92 0.24 8.96
C GLY A 48 -9.62 1.73 9.21
N PRO A 49 -8.37 2.21 9.05
CA PRO A 49 -8.04 3.61 9.16
C PRO A 49 -8.85 4.52 8.23
N ARG A 50 -9.13 4.11 6.99
CA ARG A 50 -9.90 4.94 6.04
C ARG A 50 -11.36 5.13 6.45
N LEU A 51 -11.90 4.25 7.29
CA LEU A 51 -13.25 4.38 7.85
C LEU A 51 -13.31 5.33 9.04
N ALA A 52 -12.17 5.79 9.57
CA ALA A 52 -12.13 6.63 10.76
C ALA A 52 -12.34 8.11 10.44
N LEU A 53 -13.09 8.81 11.30
CA LEU A 53 -13.45 10.23 11.14
C LEU A 53 -12.23 11.14 10.96
N GLY A 54 -11.12 10.84 11.66
CA GLY A 54 -9.89 11.64 11.64
C GLY A 54 -8.93 11.36 10.48
N TYR A 55 -9.27 10.45 9.56
CA TYR A 55 -8.34 9.91 8.54
C TYR A 55 -8.78 10.20 7.10
N GLY A 56 -9.48 11.31 6.90
CA GLY A 56 -9.88 11.82 5.58
C GLY A 56 -11.29 11.45 5.14
N TYR A 57 -12.04 10.68 5.95
CA TYR A 57 -13.44 10.38 5.69
C TYR A 57 -14.35 11.16 6.65
N GLY A 58 -14.95 12.25 6.17
CA GLY A 58 -15.74 13.18 7.00
C GLY A 58 -17.02 12.59 7.61
N ALA A 59 -17.48 11.44 7.12
CA ALA A 59 -18.57 10.65 7.71
C ALA A 59 -18.05 9.39 8.43
N GLY A 60 -16.76 9.37 8.76
CA GLY A 60 -16.12 8.23 9.41
C GLY A 60 -16.59 8.00 10.84
N VAL A 61 -16.34 6.80 11.33
CA VAL A 61 -16.66 6.41 12.71
C VAL A 61 -15.45 6.64 13.62
N VAL A 62 -15.69 6.87 14.91
CA VAL A 62 -14.60 7.15 15.87
C VAL A 62 -13.70 5.93 16.09
N ALA A 63 -14.29 4.73 16.14
CA ALA A 63 -13.59 3.48 16.40
C ALA A 63 -14.04 2.35 15.45
N PRO A 64 -13.58 2.33 14.19
CA PRO A 64 -13.90 1.27 13.23
C PRO A 64 -13.67 -0.15 13.77
N GLY A 65 -12.58 -0.36 14.52
CA GLY A 65 -12.22 -1.63 15.15
C GLY A 65 -13.22 -2.08 16.21
N TRP A 66 -13.84 -1.14 16.94
CA TRP A 66 -14.93 -1.45 17.87
C TRP A 66 -16.21 -1.83 17.11
N CYS A 67 -16.56 -1.12 16.03
CA CYS A 67 -17.71 -1.48 15.19
C CYS A 67 -17.54 -2.89 14.61
N LYS A 68 -16.35 -3.22 14.10
CA LYS A 68 -16.00 -4.57 13.62
C LYS A 68 -16.14 -5.62 14.72
N HIS A 69 -15.64 -5.32 15.92
CA HIS A 69 -15.75 -6.21 17.07
C HIS A 69 -17.21 -6.50 17.45
N LEU A 70 -18.06 -5.47 17.53
CA LEU A 70 -19.49 -5.64 17.78
C LEU A 70 -20.15 -6.51 16.71
N TRP A 71 -19.80 -6.29 15.44
CA TRP A 71 -20.31 -7.12 14.36
C TRP A 71 -19.90 -8.59 14.53
N GLN A 72 -18.63 -8.87 14.81
CA GLN A 72 -18.12 -10.24 14.96
C GLN A 72 -18.67 -10.94 16.20
N THR A 73 -18.94 -10.21 17.28
CA THR A 73 -19.41 -10.76 18.57
C THR A 73 -20.92 -10.65 18.77
N ARG A 74 -21.68 -10.20 17.77
CA ARG A 74 -23.12 -9.91 17.86
C ARG A 74 -23.99 -11.06 18.40
N ALA A 75 -23.58 -12.31 18.19
CA ALA A 75 -24.31 -13.49 18.62
C ALA A 75 -23.95 -13.97 20.04
N GLN A 76 -22.88 -13.46 20.65
CA GLN A 76 -22.29 -14.01 21.87
C GLN A 76 -22.72 -13.28 23.16
N GLY A 77 -23.33 -12.10 23.08
CA GLY A 77 -23.76 -11.31 24.24
C GLY A 77 -22.63 -10.62 25.03
N ASP A 78 -21.41 -11.18 25.03
CA ASP A 78 -20.29 -10.77 25.89
C ASP A 78 -19.29 -9.79 25.23
N SER A 79 -19.77 -8.93 24.33
CA SER A 79 -18.92 -8.02 23.55
C SER A 79 -17.99 -7.13 24.40
N SER A 80 -18.40 -6.66 25.58
CA SER A 80 -17.56 -5.84 26.47
C SER A 80 -16.38 -6.63 27.05
N ILE A 81 -16.62 -7.86 27.52
CA ILE A 81 -15.60 -8.73 28.11
C ILE A 81 -14.58 -9.13 27.05
N LEU A 82 -15.05 -9.53 25.87
CA LEU A 82 -14.18 -9.92 24.76
C LEU A 82 -13.30 -8.76 24.27
N TRP A 83 -13.79 -7.53 24.38
CA TRP A 83 -13.01 -6.34 24.04
C TRP A 83 -11.92 -6.05 25.07
N LEU A 84 -12.21 -6.16 26.37
CA LEU A 84 -11.18 -6.03 27.41
C LEU A 84 -10.12 -7.12 27.28
N ALA A 85 -10.52 -8.35 26.94
CA ALA A 85 -9.58 -9.43 26.64
C ALA A 85 -8.69 -9.10 25.44
N ARG A 86 -9.25 -8.47 24.39
CA ARG A 86 -8.47 -7.98 23.24
C ARG A 86 -7.48 -6.88 23.65
N ILE A 87 -7.90 -5.91 24.45
CA ILE A 87 -7.02 -4.85 24.99
C ILE A 87 -5.86 -5.48 25.77
N ALA A 88 -6.15 -6.45 26.65
CA ALA A 88 -5.14 -7.17 27.41
C ALA A 88 -4.16 -7.92 26.50
N SER A 89 -4.66 -8.54 25.42
CA SER A 89 -3.82 -9.24 24.44
C SER A 89 -2.84 -8.29 23.75
N VAL A 90 -3.31 -7.12 23.32
CA VAL A 90 -2.45 -6.11 22.69
C VAL A 90 -1.40 -5.59 23.68
N LEU A 91 -1.79 -5.36 24.93
CA LEU A 91 -0.87 -4.93 25.98
C LEU A 91 0.21 -5.97 26.27
N ARG A 92 -0.17 -7.24 26.37
CA ARG A 92 0.77 -8.36 26.57
C ARG A 92 1.74 -8.50 25.40
N ALA A 93 1.27 -8.34 24.16
CA ALA A 93 2.13 -8.35 22.98
C ALA A 93 3.17 -7.22 23.00
N LYS A 94 2.86 -6.10 23.66
CA LYS A 94 3.78 -4.96 23.88
C LYS A 94 4.60 -5.09 25.18
N GLY A 95 4.57 -6.24 25.84
CA GLY A 95 5.38 -6.53 27.03
C GLY A 95 4.75 -6.10 28.37
N HIS A 96 3.50 -5.64 28.39
CA HIS A 96 2.81 -5.26 29.63
C HIS A 96 2.09 -6.46 30.25
N MET A 97 2.40 -6.75 31.51
CA MET A 97 1.74 -7.82 32.27
C MET A 97 0.42 -7.33 32.87
N ILE A 98 -0.69 -7.86 32.37
CA ILE A 98 -2.04 -7.55 32.86
C ILE A 98 -2.63 -8.74 33.60
N SER A 99 -2.95 -8.54 34.88
CA SER A 99 -3.57 -9.54 35.74
C SER A 99 -5.06 -9.73 35.39
N THR A 100 -5.59 -10.93 35.66
CA THR A 100 -7.03 -11.19 35.52
C THR A 100 -7.86 -10.32 36.46
N ALA A 101 -7.35 -10.02 37.66
CA ALA A 101 -8.01 -9.14 38.62
C ALA A 101 -8.20 -7.72 38.06
N SER A 102 -7.18 -7.16 37.41
CA SER A 102 -7.27 -5.85 36.75
C SER A 102 -8.33 -5.82 35.64
N LEU A 103 -8.50 -6.92 34.91
CA LEU A 103 -9.54 -7.01 33.87
C LEU A 103 -10.95 -7.09 34.46
N ILE A 104 -11.14 -7.82 35.56
CA ILE A 104 -12.42 -7.88 36.28
C ILE A 104 -12.79 -6.49 36.80
N GLU A 105 -11.82 -5.77 37.37
CA GLU A 105 -12.05 -4.41 37.86
C GLU A 105 -12.34 -3.41 36.74
N ALA A 106 -11.65 -3.50 35.59
CA ALA A 106 -11.94 -2.68 34.43
C ALA A 106 -13.35 -2.96 33.87
N GLU A 107 -13.80 -4.22 33.88
CA GLU A 107 -15.15 -4.60 33.46
C GLU A 107 -16.22 -4.01 34.38
N ARG A 108 -16.02 -4.17 35.70
CA ARG A 108 -16.89 -3.61 36.74
C ARG A 108 -16.98 -2.09 36.63
N LEU A 109 -15.85 -1.41 36.43
CA LEU A 109 -15.79 0.03 36.25
C LEU A 109 -16.49 0.47 34.97
N ALA A 110 -16.32 -0.24 33.85
CA ALA A 110 -17.01 0.08 32.60
C ALA A 110 -18.54 -0.02 32.74
N ARG A 111 -19.05 -1.01 33.49
CA ARG A 111 -20.48 -1.11 33.82
C ARG A 111 -20.98 0.05 34.68
N ALA A 112 -20.21 0.43 35.70
CA ALA A 112 -20.54 1.58 36.54
C ALA A 112 -20.58 2.88 35.71
N LEU A 113 -19.61 3.10 34.83
CA LEU A 113 -19.58 4.24 33.92
C LEU A 113 -20.79 4.24 32.97
N ALA A 114 -21.18 3.09 32.44
CA ALA A 114 -22.38 2.97 31.61
C ALA A 114 -23.65 3.37 32.37
N ALA A 115 -23.80 2.90 33.62
CA ALA A 115 -24.93 3.23 34.47
C ALA A 115 -24.98 4.73 34.79
N ILE A 116 -23.86 5.35 35.14
CA ILE A 116 -23.76 6.80 35.39
C ILE A 116 -24.13 7.61 34.15
N ARG A 117 -23.79 7.11 32.95
CA ARG A 117 -24.09 7.74 31.66
C ARG A 117 -25.47 7.35 31.11
N GLU A 118 -26.31 6.69 31.90
CA GLU A 118 -27.65 6.22 31.52
C GLU A 118 -27.67 5.36 30.25
N ARG A 119 -26.61 4.55 30.07
CA ARG A 119 -26.49 3.62 28.94
C ARG A 119 -26.89 2.21 29.35
N PRO A 120 -27.59 1.46 28.48
CA PRO A 120 -28.01 0.08 28.79
C PRO A 120 -26.83 -0.89 28.89
N LYS A 121 -25.66 -0.55 28.32
CA LYS A 121 -24.43 -1.35 28.34
C LYS A 121 -23.19 -0.48 28.10
N PRO A 122 -22.00 -0.94 28.52
CA PRO A 122 -20.75 -0.26 28.18
C PRO A 122 -20.56 -0.13 26.67
N GLY A 123 -20.35 1.09 26.21
CA GLY A 123 -19.86 1.38 24.87
C GLY A 123 -18.34 1.47 24.84
N PHE A 124 -17.81 1.85 23.69
CA PHE A 124 -16.36 2.02 23.49
C PHE A 124 -15.75 3.01 24.49
N GLU A 125 -16.37 4.17 24.69
CA GLU A 125 -15.88 5.21 25.59
C GLU A 125 -15.79 4.73 27.05
N GLU A 126 -16.81 4.01 27.54
CA GLU A 126 -16.80 3.44 28.89
C GLU A 126 -15.68 2.41 29.07
N LEU A 127 -15.48 1.54 28.06
CA LEU A 127 -14.42 0.53 28.08
C LEU A 127 -13.03 1.15 27.98
N ARG A 128 -12.86 2.21 27.19
CA ARG A 128 -11.61 2.97 27.11
C ARG A 128 -11.26 3.60 28.44
N ASP A 129 -12.19 4.37 29.02
CA ASP A 129 -11.95 5.11 30.26
C ASP A 129 -11.67 4.13 31.42
N ALA A 130 -12.41 3.03 31.50
CA ALA A 130 -12.17 1.98 32.49
C ALA A 130 -10.82 1.27 32.27
N SER A 131 -10.40 1.07 31.02
CA SER A 131 -9.09 0.51 30.71
C SER A 131 -7.96 1.46 31.11
N ILE A 132 -8.09 2.76 30.82
CA ILE A 132 -7.10 3.77 31.24
C ILE A 132 -6.92 3.73 32.76
N ALA A 133 -8.03 3.73 33.51
CA ALA A 133 -7.98 3.66 34.96
C ALA A 133 -7.41 2.33 35.50
N GLY A 134 -7.89 1.19 34.99
CA GLY A 134 -7.61 -0.13 35.57
C GLY A 134 -6.42 -0.89 34.98
N LEU A 135 -6.03 -0.59 33.74
CA LEU A 135 -4.99 -1.31 32.98
C LEU A 135 -3.77 -0.44 32.68
N PHE A 136 -3.92 0.90 32.69
CA PHE A 136 -2.85 1.86 32.42
C PHE A 136 -2.53 2.75 33.63
N ASN A 137 -2.92 2.34 34.84
CA ASN A 137 -2.68 3.09 36.09
C ASN A 137 -3.19 4.55 36.05
N GLY A 138 -4.23 4.84 35.26
CA GLY A 138 -4.77 6.19 35.08
C GLY A 138 -4.06 7.06 34.05
N GLU A 139 -3.00 6.56 33.40
CA GLU A 139 -2.21 7.34 32.45
C GLU A 139 -2.80 7.30 31.04
N ALA A 140 -3.57 8.33 30.69
CA ALA A 140 -4.21 8.44 29.37
C ALA A 140 -3.19 8.52 28.20
N LEU A 141 -1.96 8.98 28.45
CA LEU A 141 -0.92 9.00 27.41
C LEU A 141 -0.54 7.58 26.97
N LEU A 142 -0.50 6.63 27.89
CA LEU A 142 -0.15 5.23 27.61
C LEU A 142 -1.19 4.54 26.72
N TRP A 143 -2.45 4.99 26.72
CA TRP A 143 -3.48 4.50 25.80
C TRP A 143 -3.07 4.68 24.32
N LYS A 144 -2.32 5.74 23.99
CA LYS A 144 -1.87 6.03 22.63
C LYS A 144 -1.00 4.92 22.05
N MET A 145 -0.36 4.10 22.88
CA MET A 145 0.45 2.95 22.44
C MET A 145 -0.38 1.83 21.79
N VAL A 146 -1.66 1.72 22.13
CA VAL A 146 -2.56 0.65 21.66
C VAL A 146 -3.72 1.19 20.82
N GLU A 147 -3.97 2.50 20.87
CA GLU A 147 -5.11 3.16 20.24
C GLU A 147 -5.22 2.87 18.74
N ALA A 148 -4.14 3.03 17.97
CA ALA A 148 -4.19 2.80 16.52
C ALA A 148 -4.59 1.35 16.17
N GLU A 149 -4.01 0.37 16.88
CA GLU A 149 -4.25 -1.05 16.66
C GLU A 149 -5.68 -1.48 17.05
N LEU A 150 -6.21 -0.90 18.13
CA LEU A 150 -7.55 -1.21 18.63
C LEU A 150 -8.65 -0.44 17.86
N LEU A 151 -8.46 0.86 17.65
CA LEU A 151 -9.49 1.73 17.08
C LEU A 151 -9.56 1.63 15.57
N LEU A 152 -8.42 1.65 14.90
CA LEU A 152 -8.39 1.62 13.43
C LEU A 152 -8.35 0.18 12.95
N GLY A 153 -7.51 -0.64 13.57
CA GLY A 153 -7.18 -1.98 13.08
C GLY A 153 -6.26 -1.95 11.87
N ALA A 154 -5.51 -3.02 11.64
CA ALA A 154 -4.60 -3.15 10.49
C ALA A 154 -5.26 -3.79 9.26
N ASP A 155 -6.51 -4.25 9.38
CA ASP A 155 -7.14 -5.06 8.35
C ASP A 155 -7.53 -4.25 7.11
N VAL A 156 -7.42 -4.92 5.97
CA VAL A 156 -7.95 -4.50 4.68
C VAL A 156 -9.22 -5.30 4.40
N GLY A 157 -10.22 -4.66 3.82
CA GLY A 157 -11.48 -5.31 3.44
C GLY A 157 -11.27 -6.48 2.49
N GLU A 158 -12.23 -7.39 2.47
CA GLU A 158 -12.21 -8.56 1.61
C GLU A 158 -13.24 -8.40 0.49
N ILE A 159 -12.87 -8.84 -0.71
CA ILE A 159 -13.76 -8.88 -1.87
C ILE A 159 -14.21 -10.34 -2.06
N PRO A 160 -15.50 -10.60 -2.28
CA PRO A 160 -15.99 -11.93 -2.59
C PRO A 160 -15.27 -12.57 -3.78
N PRO A 161 -14.94 -13.88 -3.74
CA PRO A 161 -14.12 -14.53 -4.77
C PRO A 161 -14.80 -14.61 -6.15
N ASP A 162 -16.12 -14.47 -6.21
CA ASP A 162 -16.94 -14.42 -7.42
C ASP A 162 -17.01 -13.01 -8.06
N THR A 163 -16.46 -12.00 -7.39
CA THR A 163 -16.42 -10.63 -7.94
C THR A 163 -15.39 -10.55 -9.08
N PRO A 164 -15.76 -10.04 -10.26
CA PRO A 164 -14.80 -9.76 -11.33
C PRO A 164 -13.70 -8.81 -10.84
N LEU A 165 -12.45 -9.21 -11.02
CA LEU A 165 -11.28 -8.40 -10.68
C LEU A 165 -10.65 -7.80 -11.93
N ALA A 166 -10.16 -6.57 -11.81
CA ALA A 166 -9.30 -5.99 -12.82
C ALA A 166 -7.99 -6.82 -12.95
N PRO A 167 -7.44 -7.01 -14.16
CA PRO A 167 -6.28 -7.90 -14.37
C PRO A 167 -5.09 -7.64 -13.44
N LEU A 168 -4.73 -6.37 -13.21
CA LEU A 168 -3.61 -6.02 -12.32
C LEU A 168 -3.91 -6.24 -10.83
N ILE A 169 -5.18 -6.15 -10.41
CA ILE A 169 -5.58 -6.47 -9.04
C ILE A 169 -5.47 -7.98 -8.82
N ASP A 170 -5.97 -8.78 -9.77
CA ASP A 170 -5.85 -10.24 -9.74
C ASP A 170 -4.36 -10.67 -9.75
N ASP A 171 -3.54 -10.06 -10.60
CA ASP A 171 -2.12 -10.34 -10.66
C ASP A 171 -1.39 -9.98 -9.37
N LEU A 172 -1.71 -8.82 -8.76
CA LEU A 172 -1.15 -8.46 -7.46
C LEU A 172 -1.56 -9.47 -6.38
N GLN A 173 -2.81 -9.92 -6.33
CA GLN A 173 -3.26 -10.91 -5.34
C GLN A 173 -2.50 -12.24 -5.47
N ARG A 174 -2.21 -12.69 -6.71
CA ARG A 174 -1.34 -13.86 -6.93
C ARG A 174 0.07 -13.62 -6.41
N ASN A 175 0.68 -12.47 -6.74
CA ASN A 175 2.02 -12.11 -6.29
C ASN A 175 2.10 -11.99 -4.75
N GLN A 176 1.07 -11.43 -4.09
CA GLN A 176 0.96 -11.35 -2.64
C GLN A 176 0.95 -12.73 -1.97
N LYS A 177 0.17 -13.68 -2.52
CA LYS A 177 0.11 -15.06 -2.04
C LYS A 177 1.48 -15.75 -2.17
N THR A 178 2.14 -15.62 -3.32
CA THR A 178 3.49 -16.17 -3.55
C THR A 178 4.53 -15.54 -2.63
N ALA A 179 4.50 -14.22 -2.47
CA ALA A 179 5.42 -13.47 -1.60
C ALA A 179 5.16 -13.71 -0.10
N ARG A 180 3.97 -14.23 0.25
CA ARG A 180 3.44 -14.27 1.62
C ARG A 180 3.42 -12.88 2.27
N LEU A 181 3.07 -11.86 1.49
CA LEU A 181 2.93 -10.49 1.95
C LEU A 181 1.44 -10.16 2.02
N LYS A 182 0.91 -10.06 3.24
CA LYS A 182 -0.45 -9.61 3.48
C LYS A 182 -0.51 -8.08 3.43
N PRO A 183 -1.48 -7.47 2.73
CA PRO A 183 -1.69 -6.03 2.81
C PRO A 183 -2.25 -5.68 4.20
N GLU A 184 -1.62 -4.69 4.83
CA GLU A 184 -1.97 -4.20 6.16
C GLU A 184 -1.97 -2.68 6.12
N ALA A 185 -2.96 -2.06 6.76
CA ALA A 185 -3.15 -0.62 6.72
C ALA A 185 -2.18 0.15 7.63
N LEU A 186 -1.72 -0.50 8.69
CA LEU A 186 -0.73 0.07 9.61
C LEU A 186 0.69 -0.23 9.10
N GLU A 187 1.62 0.66 9.45
CA GLU A 187 3.01 0.51 9.06
C GLU A 187 3.62 -0.75 9.68
N ARG A 188 4.26 -1.56 8.83
CA ARG A 188 4.99 -2.76 9.22
C ARG A 188 6.36 -2.77 8.57
N GLU A 189 7.39 -2.89 9.40
CA GLU A 189 8.75 -3.06 8.90
C GLU A 189 8.93 -4.47 8.31
N LEU A 190 9.57 -4.54 7.15
CA LEU A 190 9.96 -5.76 6.47
C LEU A 190 11.44 -5.70 6.12
N SER A 191 12.23 -6.61 6.70
CA SER A 191 13.62 -6.83 6.29
C SER A 191 13.68 -7.99 5.28
N ILE A 192 14.30 -7.73 4.13
CA ILE A 192 14.39 -8.67 3.00
C ILE A 192 15.85 -9.10 2.83
N ASP A 193 16.12 -10.41 2.71
CA ASP A 193 17.45 -10.94 2.34
C ASP A 193 17.49 -11.27 0.84
N LEU A 194 18.26 -10.49 0.08
CA LEU A 194 18.33 -10.56 -1.37
C LEU A 194 19.04 -11.82 -1.90
N ARG A 195 19.73 -12.58 -1.04
CA ARG A 195 20.36 -13.86 -1.44
C ARG A 195 19.36 -15.01 -1.56
N SER A 196 18.20 -14.86 -0.96
CA SER A 196 17.13 -15.84 -1.03
C SER A 196 16.22 -15.55 -2.22
N GLU A 197 15.81 -16.59 -2.95
CA GLU A 197 14.86 -16.44 -4.08
C GLU A 197 13.55 -15.76 -3.62
N SER A 198 13.07 -16.12 -2.43
CA SER A 198 11.89 -15.51 -1.82
C SER A 198 12.09 -14.01 -1.52
N GLY A 199 13.26 -13.63 -1.02
CA GLY A 199 13.59 -12.24 -0.74
C GLY A 199 13.76 -11.42 -2.01
N LEU A 200 14.47 -11.95 -3.01
CA LEU A 200 14.59 -11.32 -4.32
C LEU A 200 13.21 -11.08 -4.94
N PHE A 201 12.32 -12.09 -4.93
CA PHE A 201 10.96 -11.94 -5.43
C PHE A 201 10.18 -10.82 -4.73
N ARG A 202 10.30 -10.70 -3.40
CA ARG A 202 9.65 -9.64 -2.62
C ARG A 202 10.19 -8.26 -2.97
N SER A 203 11.52 -8.10 -3.03
CA SER A 203 12.17 -6.85 -3.42
C SER A 203 11.73 -6.43 -4.82
N THR A 204 11.85 -7.33 -5.80
CA THR A 204 11.42 -7.10 -7.19
C THR A 204 9.95 -6.68 -7.27
N LEU A 205 9.04 -7.37 -6.56
CA LEU A 205 7.62 -6.98 -6.54
C LEU A 205 7.41 -5.55 -6.02
N LEU A 206 8.06 -5.18 -4.91
CA LEU A 206 7.92 -3.85 -4.31
C LEU A 206 8.49 -2.76 -5.22
N HIS A 207 9.65 -3.00 -5.85
CA HIS A 207 10.20 -2.07 -6.84
C HIS A 207 9.29 -1.89 -8.05
N ARG A 208 8.74 -2.98 -8.59
CA ARG A 208 7.77 -2.91 -9.71
C ARG A 208 6.52 -2.11 -9.34
N LEU A 209 6.00 -2.27 -8.12
CA LEU A 209 4.86 -1.51 -7.64
C LEU A 209 5.19 -0.01 -7.49
N ASN A 210 6.39 0.33 -7.00
CA ASN A 210 6.83 1.73 -6.93
C ASN A 210 6.96 2.38 -8.32
N VAL A 211 7.40 1.64 -9.34
CA VAL A 211 7.40 2.11 -10.74
C VAL A 211 5.97 2.46 -11.19
N LEU A 212 4.98 1.67 -10.79
CA LEU A 212 3.55 1.92 -11.07
C LEU A 212 2.95 3.04 -10.19
N GLY A 213 3.74 3.69 -9.34
CA GLY A 213 3.27 4.69 -8.38
C GLY A 213 2.50 4.10 -7.19
N VAL A 214 2.44 2.77 -7.10
CA VAL A 214 1.79 2.02 -6.02
C VAL A 214 2.82 1.82 -4.90
N ASN A 215 2.96 2.84 -4.05
CA ASN A 215 3.98 2.90 -3.00
C ASN A 215 3.62 2.05 -1.77
N TRP A 216 3.26 0.78 -1.98
CA TRP A 216 2.92 -0.14 -0.91
C TRP A 216 4.10 -0.37 0.04
N GLY A 217 5.32 -0.35 -0.49
CA GLY A 217 6.54 -0.36 0.30
C GLY A 217 7.40 0.86 0.04
N LYS A 218 7.85 1.52 1.11
CA LYS A 218 8.87 2.57 1.05
C LYS A 218 10.19 1.99 1.55
N LEU A 219 11.23 2.10 0.73
CA LEU A 219 12.57 1.65 1.08
C LEU A 219 13.17 2.63 2.10
N THR A 220 13.51 2.15 3.30
CA THR A 220 14.06 2.96 4.40
C THR A 220 15.57 2.83 4.53
N ASP A 221 16.12 1.68 4.13
CA ASP A 221 17.56 1.42 4.15
C ASP A 221 17.90 0.47 2.99
N THR A 222 18.75 0.96 2.08
CA THR A 222 19.25 0.23 0.91
C THR A 222 20.40 -0.72 1.25
N GLY A 223 20.94 -0.70 2.48
CA GLY A 223 22.10 -1.53 2.82
C GLY A 223 23.30 -1.23 1.92
N ARG A 224 23.70 0.04 1.80
CA ARG A 224 24.77 0.51 0.86
C ARG A 224 26.21 0.09 1.23
N SER A 225 26.40 -0.75 2.25
CA SER A 225 27.74 -1.24 2.62
C SER A 225 28.11 -2.49 1.82
N ARG A 226 29.40 -2.67 1.48
CA ARG A 226 29.89 -3.91 0.85
C ARG A 226 29.51 -5.11 1.72
N GLY A 227 28.58 -5.94 1.26
CA GLY A 227 28.14 -7.16 1.94
C GLY A 227 26.77 -7.10 2.62
N THR A 228 26.06 -5.97 2.58
CA THR A 228 24.67 -5.90 3.07
C THR A 228 23.69 -6.32 1.97
N PHE A 229 23.46 -7.62 1.85
CA PHE A 229 22.40 -8.20 0.99
C PHE A 229 21.00 -8.04 1.61
N ARG A 230 20.74 -6.88 2.22
CA ARG A 230 19.49 -6.62 2.95
C ARG A 230 18.91 -5.29 2.57
N GLU A 231 17.61 -5.32 2.32
CA GLU A 231 16.78 -4.12 2.23
C GLU A 231 15.86 -4.05 3.44
N ARG A 232 15.60 -2.83 3.91
CA ARG A 232 14.54 -2.57 4.89
C ARG A 232 13.45 -1.73 4.24
N TRP A 233 12.23 -2.20 4.38
CA TRP A 233 11.03 -1.60 3.82
C TRP A 233 10.05 -1.29 4.93
N MET A 234 9.37 -0.15 4.82
CA MET A 234 8.18 0.16 5.58
C MET A 234 6.96 -0.08 4.68
N LEU A 235 6.13 -1.06 5.03
CA LEU A 235 4.93 -1.41 4.29
C LEU A 235 3.69 -0.80 4.92
N ALA A 236 2.83 -0.17 4.10
CA ALA A 236 1.51 0.27 4.50
C ALA A 236 0.57 0.29 3.28
N TRP A 237 -0.52 -0.46 3.34
CA TRP A 237 -1.51 -0.53 2.26
C TRP A 237 -2.50 0.62 2.34
N GLN A 238 -2.77 1.23 1.18
CA GLN A 238 -3.76 2.28 1.02
C GLN A 238 -4.81 1.88 -0.03
N PRO A 239 -6.11 2.13 0.17
CA PRO A 239 -7.15 1.80 -0.81
C PRO A 239 -6.90 2.40 -2.21
N GLU A 240 -6.26 3.57 -2.26
CA GLU A 240 -5.90 4.30 -3.48
C GLU A 240 -5.01 3.47 -4.41
N TYR A 241 -4.21 2.56 -3.86
CA TYR A 241 -3.36 1.66 -4.65
C TYR A 241 -4.16 0.74 -5.57
N ALA A 242 -5.38 0.34 -5.17
CA ALA A 242 -6.25 -0.42 -6.06
C ALA A 242 -6.69 0.40 -7.29
N VAL A 243 -6.93 1.71 -7.11
CA VAL A 243 -7.30 2.63 -8.19
C VAL A 243 -6.10 2.86 -9.12
N GLN A 244 -4.93 3.15 -8.54
CA GLN A 244 -3.69 3.32 -9.30
C GLN A 244 -3.34 2.08 -10.13
N LEU A 245 -3.57 0.87 -9.61
CA LEU A 245 -3.39 -0.35 -10.40
C LEU A 245 -4.32 -0.39 -11.61
N VAL A 246 -5.58 0.01 -11.48
CA VAL A 246 -6.53 0.08 -12.60
C VAL A 246 -6.08 1.11 -13.64
N GLU A 247 -5.58 2.28 -13.22
CA GLU A 247 -5.07 3.32 -14.12
C GLU A 247 -3.84 2.83 -14.93
N ASN A 248 -3.00 1.98 -14.34
CA ASN A 248 -1.83 1.41 -15.00
C ASN A 248 -2.15 0.25 -15.97
N LEU A 249 -3.40 -0.18 -16.11
CA LEU A 249 -3.79 -1.24 -17.06
C LEU A 249 -3.44 -0.90 -18.52
N VAL A 250 -3.33 0.39 -18.84
CA VAL A 250 -2.92 0.87 -20.17
C VAL A 250 -1.53 0.36 -20.58
N TYR A 251 -0.65 0.07 -19.61
CA TYR A 251 0.71 -0.41 -19.86
C TYR A 251 0.82 -1.94 -19.91
N GLY A 252 -0.17 -2.67 -19.41
CA GLY A 252 -0.18 -4.12 -19.47
C GLY A 252 -1.10 -4.81 -18.47
N PRO A 253 -1.42 -6.10 -18.68
CA PRO A 253 -2.33 -6.85 -17.82
C PRO A 253 -1.68 -7.49 -16.57
N THR A 254 -0.34 -7.49 -16.49
CA THR A 254 0.42 -8.02 -15.34
C THR A 254 1.33 -6.95 -14.76
N ILE A 255 1.69 -7.06 -13.48
CA ILE A 255 2.54 -6.07 -12.78
C ILE A 255 3.86 -5.88 -13.52
N GLU A 256 4.46 -6.97 -14.01
CA GLU A 256 5.69 -6.92 -14.80
C GLU A 256 5.53 -6.17 -16.12
N LYS A 257 4.48 -6.48 -16.89
CA LYS A 257 4.26 -5.83 -18.20
C LYS A 257 3.90 -4.36 -18.03
N ALA A 258 3.03 -4.05 -17.07
CA ALA A 258 2.64 -2.69 -16.79
C ALA A 258 3.85 -1.85 -16.32
N ALA A 259 4.69 -2.40 -15.45
CA ALA A 259 5.88 -1.70 -14.98
C ALA A 259 6.91 -1.50 -16.10
N ASN A 260 7.14 -2.51 -16.95
CA ASN A 260 7.97 -2.36 -18.16
C ASN A 260 7.43 -1.24 -19.06
N GLY A 261 6.15 -1.31 -19.45
CA GLY A 261 5.55 -0.35 -20.37
C GLY A 261 5.59 1.09 -19.84
N ARG A 262 5.33 1.27 -18.55
CA ARG A 262 5.43 2.59 -17.90
C ARG A 262 6.85 3.11 -17.87
N LEU A 263 7.82 2.27 -17.51
CA LEU A 263 9.22 2.69 -17.41
C LEU A 263 9.80 2.99 -18.81
N VAL A 264 9.45 2.22 -19.84
CA VAL A 264 9.79 2.52 -21.24
C VAL A 264 9.23 3.88 -21.67
N GLN A 265 7.99 4.20 -21.31
CA GLN A 265 7.42 5.52 -21.60
C GLN A 265 8.19 6.64 -20.88
N MET A 266 8.58 6.43 -19.62
CA MET A 266 9.39 7.39 -18.87
C MET A 266 10.78 7.57 -19.48
N ILE A 267 11.42 6.50 -19.93
CA ILE A 267 12.71 6.50 -20.64
C ILE A 267 12.62 7.34 -21.91
N ALA A 268 11.58 7.13 -22.72
CA ALA A 268 11.37 7.89 -23.95
C ALA A 268 11.16 9.40 -23.71
N ALA A 269 10.64 9.77 -22.54
CA ALA A 269 10.44 11.17 -22.14
C ALA A 269 11.63 11.78 -21.39
N ALA A 270 12.68 11.01 -21.08
CA ALA A 270 13.79 11.45 -20.24
C ALA A 270 14.70 12.47 -20.94
N ALA A 271 14.71 13.70 -20.42
CA ALA A 271 15.44 14.81 -21.04
C ALA A 271 16.93 14.86 -20.68
N THR A 272 17.38 14.23 -19.60
CA THR A 272 18.78 14.30 -19.14
C THR A 272 19.41 12.92 -19.00
N LEU A 273 20.74 12.85 -19.11
CA LEU A 273 21.48 11.59 -18.96
C LEU A 273 21.36 11.02 -17.54
N ASP A 274 21.36 11.89 -16.52
CA ASP A 274 21.19 11.49 -15.12
C ASP A 274 19.82 10.85 -14.86
N THR A 275 18.74 11.47 -15.35
CA THR A 275 17.39 10.87 -15.24
C THR A 275 17.30 9.52 -15.94
N LEU A 276 17.98 9.36 -17.06
CA LEU A 276 17.97 8.12 -17.82
C LEU A 276 18.76 7.02 -17.12
N ALA A 277 19.93 7.35 -16.54
CA ALA A 277 20.72 6.43 -15.73
C ALA A 277 19.92 5.93 -14.51
N ALA A 278 19.21 6.83 -13.82
CA ALA A 278 18.35 6.48 -12.69
C ALA A 278 17.18 5.56 -13.11
N LEU A 279 16.57 5.78 -14.28
CA LEU A 279 15.52 4.91 -14.82
C LEU A 279 16.06 3.53 -15.20
N VAL A 280 17.23 3.46 -15.84
CA VAL A 280 17.91 2.19 -16.16
C VAL A 280 18.24 1.42 -14.87
N GLN A 281 18.76 2.09 -13.85
CA GLN A 281 19.00 1.50 -12.54
C GLN A 281 17.69 0.93 -11.98
N GLY A 282 16.61 1.72 -11.96
CA GLY A 282 15.31 1.27 -11.48
C GLY A 282 14.75 0.07 -12.25
N ALA A 283 14.95 0.01 -13.57
CA ALA A 283 14.54 -1.12 -14.39
C ALA A 283 15.31 -2.39 -14.03
N ILE A 284 16.61 -2.27 -13.79
CA ILE A 284 17.48 -3.38 -13.39
C ILE A 284 17.08 -3.89 -12.00
N THR A 285 16.96 -3.01 -10.99
CA THR A 285 16.56 -3.40 -9.63
C THR A 285 15.15 -4.03 -9.61
N ALA A 286 14.24 -3.57 -10.48
CA ALA A 286 12.90 -4.13 -10.63
C ALA A 286 12.83 -5.36 -11.56
N ALA A 287 13.97 -5.85 -12.06
CA ALA A 287 14.08 -6.95 -13.01
C ALA A 287 13.13 -6.80 -14.23
N LEU A 288 13.15 -5.62 -14.86
CA LEU A 288 12.30 -5.21 -15.99
C LEU A 288 13.12 -5.20 -17.29
N SER A 289 13.32 -6.37 -17.90
CA SER A 289 14.26 -6.53 -19.01
C SER A 289 13.94 -5.71 -20.27
N GLU A 290 12.66 -5.48 -20.58
CA GLU A 290 12.29 -4.66 -21.75
C GLU A 290 12.66 -3.18 -21.52
N ALA A 291 12.38 -2.69 -20.32
CA ALA A 291 12.75 -1.33 -19.91
C ALA A 291 14.27 -1.15 -19.78
N SER A 292 14.98 -2.13 -19.21
CA SER A 292 16.45 -2.11 -19.13
C SER A 292 17.09 -2.02 -20.52
N ALA A 293 16.63 -2.84 -21.46
CA ALA A 293 17.15 -2.84 -22.83
C ALA A 293 16.87 -1.52 -23.56
N ALA A 294 15.64 -1.00 -23.46
CA ALA A 294 15.28 0.29 -24.06
C ALA A 294 16.08 1.46 -23.45
N GLY A 295 16.27 1.44 -22.14
CA GLY A 295 17.02 2.47 -21.43
C GLY A 295 18.51 2.46 -21.76
N LEU A 296 19.13 1.28 -21.92
CA LEU A 296 20.51 1.15 -22.37
C LEU A 296 20.72 1.77 -23.76
N VAL A 297 19.84 1.45 -24.71
CA VAL A 297 19.89 2.02 -26.08
C VAL A 297 19.75 3.54 -26.02
N ALA A 298 18.79 4.05 -25.26
CA ALA A 298 18.60 5.48 -25.10
C ALA A 298 19.83 6.16 -24.45
N LEU A 299 20.52 5.48 -23.52
CA LEU A 299 21.70 6.01 -22.83
C LEU A 299 22.90 6.07 -23.77
N GLU A 300 23.10 5.03 -24.58
CA GLU A 300 24.13 5.00 -25.64
C GLU A 300 23.89 6.10 -26.68
N GLU A 301 22.65 6.25 -27.16
CA GLU A 301 22.28 7.30 -28.13
C GLU A 301 22.53 8.69 -27.56
N LYS A 302 22.11 8.94 -26.33
CA LYS A 302 22.23 10.27 -25.71
C LYS A 302 23.66 10.62 -25.35
N ALA A 303 24.44 9.65 -24.85
CA ALA A 303 25.86 9.79 -24.62
C ALA A 303 26.61 10.17 -25.90
N ALA A 304 26.29 9.52 -27.03
CA ALA A 304 26.92 9.81 -28.31
C ALA A 304 26.63 11.23 -28.86
N HIS A 305 25.56 11.88 -28.40
CA HIS A 305 25.19 13.24 -28.80
C HIS A 305 25.49 14.31 -27.74
N SER A 306 25.90 13.91 -26.52
CA SER A 306 26.28 14.87 -25.48
C SER A 306 27.73 15.29 -25.69
N SER A 307 27.93 16.60 -25.79
CA SER A 307 29.26 17.23 -25.84
C SER A 307 29.62 17.91 -24.52
N GLU A 308 28.71 17.88 -23.53
CA GLU A 308 28.90 18.51 -22.23
C GLU A 308 29.63 17.56 -21.28
N CYS A 309 30.92 17.83 -21.05
CA CYS A 309 31.79 17.03 -20.19
C CYS A 309 31.19 16.75 -18.80
N LEU A 310 30.56 17.76 -18.18
CA LEU A 310 29.99 17.64 -16.83
C LEU A 310 28.80 16.68 -16.80
N GLU A 311 27.96 16.63 -17.84
CA GLU A 311 26.86 15.66 -17.92
C GLU A 311 27.37 14.23 -18.09
N LEU A 312 28.39 14.03 -18.93
CA LEU A 312 29.03 12.74 -19.13
C LEU A 312 29.61 12.22 -17.80
N LEU A 313 30.37 13.05 -17.08
CA LEU A 313 30.98 12.68 -15.80
C LEU A 313 29.94 12.48 -14.69
N ALA A 314 28.84 13.26 -14.68
CA ALA A 314 27.77 13.08 -13.71
C ALA A 314 27.04 11.73 -13.86
N SER A 315 27.03 11.15 -15.07
CA SER A 315 26.44 9.83 -15.33
C SER A 315 27.33 8.64 -14.94
N VAL A 316 28.63 8.85 -14.69
CA VAL A 316 29.59 7.79 -14.38
C VAL A 316 29.32 7.13 -13.02
N PRO A 317 29.13 7.86 -11.89
CA PRO A 317 28.85 7.24 -10.59
C PRO A 317 27.64 6.29 -10.58
N PRO A 318 26.44 6.66 -11.08
CA PRO A 318 25.31 5.74 -11.07
C PRO A 318 25.55 4.49 -11.94
N LEU A 319 26.21 4.62 -13.11
CA LEU A 319 26.56 3.47 -13.96
C LEU A 319 27.59 2.54 -13.29
N ALA A 320 28.60 3.12 -12.64
CA ALA A 320 29.60 2.36 -11.90
C ALA A 320 29.00 1.61 -10.72
N ASP A 321 28.04 2.21 -10.00
CA ASP A 321 27.31 1.55 -8.92
C ASP A 321 26.52 0.36 -9.44
N ILE A 322 25.80 0.48 -10.56
CA ILE A 322 25.04 -0.64 -11.16
C ILE A 322 25.97 -1.84 -11.46
N ILE A 323 27.14 -1.57 -12.07
CA ILE A 323 28.12 -2.62 -12.39
C ILE A 323 28.73 -3.21 -11.11
N ARG A 324 29.09 -2.36 -10.15
CA ARG A 324 29.78 -2.73 -8.91
C ARG A 324 28.91 -3.57 -7.98
N TYR A 325 27.62 -3.27 -7.90
CA TYR A 325 26.69 -3.97 -7.01
C TYR A 325 25.97 -5.15 -7.69
N GLY A 326 26.20 -5.37 -8.99
CA GLY A 326 25.85 -6.63 -9.67
C GLY A 326 24.35 -6.88 -9.79
N GLU A 327 23.54 -5.82 -9.80
CA GLU A 327 22.08 -5.93 -9.88
C GLU A 327 21.59 -6.29 -11.30
N ALA A 328 22.44 -6.11 -12.31
CA ALA A 328 22.13 -6.33 -13.72
C ALA A 328 22.41 -7.77 -14.19
N ARG A 329 21.70 -8.22 -15.23
CA ARG A 329 22.03 -9.49 -15.90
C ARG A 329 23.42 -9.40 -16.53
N LYS A 330 24.17 -10.51 -16.60
CA LYS A 330 25.53 -10.53 -17.19
C LYS A 330 25.66 -9.76 -18.50
N THR A 331 24.72 -9.95 -19.42
CA THR A 331 24.71 -9.27 -20.74
C THR A 331 24.48 -7.75 -20.63
N GLU A 332 23.68 -7.30 -19.66
CA GLU A 332 23.46 -5.87 -19.39
C GLU A 332 24.68 -5.28 -18.69
N THR A 333 25.32 -6.03 -17.77
CA THR A 333 26.57 -5.63 -17.11
C THR A 333 27.69 -5.43 -18.12
N GLU A 334 27.83 -6.32 -19.11
CA GLU A 334 28.83 -6.20 -20.18
C GLU A 334 28.60 -4.95 -21.03
N ARG A 335 27.35 -4.67 -21.42
CA ARG A 335 27.01 -3.44 -22.16
C ARG A 335 27.27 -2.18 -21.34
N LEU A 336 26.85 -2.17 -20.07
CA LEU A 336 27.09 -1.06 -19.16
C LEU A 336 28.58 -0.81 -18.94
N ALA A 337 29.39 -1.87 -18.82
CA ALA A 337 30.84 -1.74 -18.67
C ALA A 337 31.48 -1.10 -19.90
N GLY A 338 31.09 -1.54 -21.10
CA GLY A 338 31.56 -0.92 -22.35
C GLY A 338 31.15 0.55 -22.48
N LEU A 339 29.92 0.88 -22.09
CA LEU A 339 29.42 2.26 -22.08
C LEU A 339 30.15 3.12 -21.05
N LEU A 340 30.39 2.59 -19.85
CA LEU A 340 31.13 3.28 -18.79
C LEU A 340 32.56 3.60 -19.22
N GLU A 341 33.26 2.64 -19.82
CA GLU A 341 34.62 2.84 -20.33
C GLU A 341 34.66 3.96 -21.37
N ARG A 342 33.70 3.94 -22.31
CA ARG A 342 33.57 4.98 -23.33
C ARG A 342 33.31 6.36 -22.72
N LEU A 343 32.36 6.47 -21.79
CA LEU A 343 32.02 7.73 -21.11
C LEU A 343 33.21 8.30 -20.32
N ILE A 344 33.99 7.44 -19.65
CA ILE A 344 35.19 7.86 -18.92
C ILE A 344 36.24 8.41 -19.89
N VAL A 345 36.46 7.75 -21.04
CA VAL A 345 37.41 8.20 -22.05
C VAL A 345 36.96 9.54 -22.65
N GLU A 346 35.71 9.64 -23.12
CA GLU A 346 35.16 10.87 -23.71
C GLU A 346 35.15 12.03 -22.70
N GLY A 347 34.71 11.77 -21.47
CA GLY A 347 34.74 12.75 -20.38
C GLY A 347 36.15 13.21 -20.03
N SER A 348 37.14 12.30 -19.99
CA SER A 348 38.54 12.65 -19.72
C SER A 348 39.17 13.49 -20.84
N ILE A 349 38.78 13.24 -22.10
CA ILE A 349 39.23 14.05 -23.25
C ILE A 349 38.59 15.45 -23.21
N ALA A 350 37.32 15.54 -22.79
CA ALA A 350 36.59 16.80 -22.72
C ALA A 350 36.91 17.64 -21.47
N LEU A 351 37.43 17.02 -20.39
CA LEU A 351 37.72 17.67 -19.10
C LEU A 351 38.60 18.94 -19.19
N PRO A 352 39.67 18.98 -20.00
CA PRO A 352 40.50 20.19 -20.14
C PRO A 352 39.77 21.37 -20.81
N TYR A 353 38.63 21.13 -21.45
CA TYR A 353 37.85 22.11 -22.20
C TYR A 353 36.55 22.51 -21.49
N ALA A 354 36.29 21.97 -20.30
CA ALA A 354 35.06 22.12 -19.53
C ALA A 354 35.04 23.36 -18.62
#